data_AF-A0A1X1BHD1-F1
#
_entry.id   AF-A0A1X1BHD1-F1
#
_cell.length_a   1.000
_cell.length_b   1.000
_cell.length_c   1.000
_cell.angle_alpha   90.00
_cell.angle_beta   90.00
_cell.angle_gamma   90.00
#
_symmetry.space_group_name_H-M   'P 1'
#
loop_
_entity.id
_entity.type
_entity.pdbx_description
1 polymer ?
#
loop_
_entity_poly.entity_id
_entity_poly.type
_entity_poly.pdbx_seq_one_letter_code
_entity_poly.pdbx_strand_id
1 'polypeptide(L)'
;MLACTTDYYNIGAEPKVPDTGLEKVKDYLQINIEPVMESALYTGLTNQLAESVMRLRDEYRNVNENLEYPSVLFGLNQFIAKDYVRCHTTMADLQLMKMMHFAQRLLLGYANSNFSVKKAGDPKLLKDKYCNGMVYIDMSEKLSSYRKKRITLIDAEVKRIAWNVDNIPSVKATGKLSLLIDAFSHVSPLLAYGCPIILIGLNYIW
;
A
#
# COMPACT_ATOMS: atom_id res chain seq x y z
N MET A 1 -14.11 -23.27 2.84
CA MET A 1 -14.95 -24.49 2.84
C MET A 1 -14.11 -25.73 3.12
N LEU A 2 -13.04 -26.01 2.36
CA LEU A 2 -12.17 -27.18 2.59
C LEU A 2 -11.59 -27.23 4.03
N ALA A 3 -11.08 -26.10 4.53
CA ALA A 3 -10.47 -26.02 5.87
C ALA A 3 -11.44 -26.37 7.02
N CYS A 4 -12.74 -26.09 6.86
CA CYS A 4 -13.76 -26.42 7.86
C CYS A 4 -14.21 -27.87 7.76
N THR A 5 -14.30 -28.40 6.54
CA THR A 5 -14.61 -29.82 6.32
C THR A 5 -13.49 -30.75 6.75
N THR A 6 -12.22 -30.30 6.72
CA THR A 6 -11.06 -31.08 7.17
C THR A 6 -10.67 -30.80 8.62
N ASP A 7 -11.44 -30.00 9.36
CA ASP A 7 -11.14 -29.55 10.74
C ASP A 7 -9.70 -29.02 10.91
N TYR A 8 -9.21 -28.23 9.93
CA TYR A 8 -7.83 -27.72 9.90
C TYR A 8 -7.45 -26.93 11.17
N TYR A 9 -8.44 -26.29 11.78
CA TYR A 9 -8.26 -25.47 12.98
C TYR A 9 -8.44 -26.26 14.30
N ASN A 10 -8.61 -27.59 14.24
CA ASN A 10 -8.75 -28.48 15.39
C ASN A 10 -9.86 -28.05 16.37
N ILE A 11 -11.02 -27.65 15.85
CA ILE A 11 -12.14 -27.15 16.67
C ILE A 11 -12.84 -28.29 17.43
N GLY A 12 -12.71 -29.52 16.94
CA GLY A 12 -13.20 -30.72 17.61
C GLY A 12 -14.69 -30.97 17.42
N ALA A 13 -15.23 -31.94 18.18
CA ALA A 13 -16.64 -32.33 18.16
C ALA A 13 -17.49 -31.55 19.18
N GLU A 14 -16.88 -31.12 20.29
CA GLU A 14 -17.43 -30.15 21.23
C GLU A 14 -16.79 -28.78 20.96
N PRO A 15 -17.37 -27.97 20.07
CA PRO A 15 -16.73 -26.76 19.60
C PRO A 15 -16.56 -25.76 20.75
N LYS A 16 -15.31 -25.34 20.97
CA LYS A 16 -14.96 -24.20 21.82
C LYS A 16 -14.36 -23.10 20.96
N VAL A 17 -14.59 -21.85 21.36
CA VAL A 17 -13.93 -20.71 20.71
C VAL A 17 -12.43 -20.83 20.98
N PRO A 18 -11.57 -20.79 19.96
CA PRO A 18 -10.13 -20.78 20.17
C PRO A 18 -9.69 -19.52 20.92
N ASP A 19 -8.99 -19.66 22.04
CA ASP A 19 -8.55 -18.53 22.88
C ASP A 19 -7.66 -17.54 22.09
N THR A 20 -6.81 -18.07 21.20
CA THR A 20 -5.96 -17.29 20.30
C THR A 20 -6.74 -16.49 19.27
N GLY A 21 -7.92 -16.98 18.86
CA GLY A 21 -8.81 -16.30 17.93
C GLY A 21 -9.60 -15.19 18.61
N LEU A 22 -10.12 -15.44 19.82
CA LEU A 22 -10.93 -14.49 20.58
C LEU A 22 -10.14 -13.23 20.92
N GLU A 23 -8.89 -13.37 21.38
CA GLU A 23 -8.02 -12.24 21.72
C GLU A 23 -7.75 -11.32 20.52
N LYS A 24 -7.65 -11.87 19.31
CA LYS A 24 -7.40 -11.10 18.08
C LYS A 24 -8.60 -10.27 17.61
N VAL A 25 -9.81 -10.63 18.04
CA VAL A 25 -11.06 -10.03 17.55
C VAL A 25 -11.83 -9.28 18.64
N LYS A 26 -11.42 -9.36 19.90
CA LYS A 26 -12.14 -8.77 21.05
C LYS A 26 -12.42 -7.28 20.92
N ASP A 27 -11.57 -6.54 20.22
CA ASP A 27 -11.71 -5.09 20.01
C ASP A 27 -12.64 -4.75 18.84
N TYR A 28 -13.15 -5.75 18.12
CA TYR A 28 -13.99 -5.61 16.91
C TYR A 28 -15.43 -6.06 17.19
N LEU A 29 -16.05 -5.46 18.21
CA LEU A 29 -17.30 -5.93 18.84
C LEU A 29 -18.58 -5.81 17.99
N GLN A 30 -18.57 -5.02 16.91
CA GLN A 30 -19.73 -4.87 16.02
C GLN A 30 -19.29 -4.60 14.58
N ILE A 31 -20.16 -4.94 13.62
CA ILE A 31 -20.14 -4.40 12.25
C ILE A 31 -20.55 -2.90 12.26
N ASN A 32 -20.29 -2.17 13.35
CA ASN A 32 -20.24 -0.71 13.32
C ASN A 32 -18.82 -0.35 12.90
N ILE A 33 -18.54 -0.63 11.63
CA ILE A 33 -17.36 -0.12 10.95
C ILE A 33 -17.71 1.30 10.57
N GLU A 34 -17.74 2.20 11.56
CA GLU A 34 -17.50 3.61 11.24
C GLU A 34 -16.25 3.63 10.37
N PRO A 35 -16.25 4.36 9.25
CA PRO A 35 -15.20 4.26 8.27
C PRO A 35 -13.93 4.85 8.85
N VAL A 36 -13.13 4.02 9.55
CA VAL A 36 -11.73 4.30 9.86
C VAL A 36 -10.90 4.11 8.57
N MET A 37 -11.39 4.66 7.46
CA MET A 37 -10.68 4.72 6.18
C MET A 37 -9.67 5.86 6.20
N GLU A 38 -9.95 6.92 6.94
CA GLU A 38 -9.09 8.10 7.12
C GLU A 38 -8.28 7.99 8.42
N SER A 39 -7.37 7.00 8.47
CA SER A 39 -6.33 7.04 9.52
C SER A 39 -5.37 8.21 9.26
N ALA A 40 -4.81 8.78 10.32
CA ALA A 40 -3.83 9.88 10.23
C ALA A 40 -2.68 9.59 9.26
N LEU A 41 -2.26 8.31 9.15
CA LEU A 41 -1.25 7.87 8.19
C LEU A 41 -1.71 8.08 6.74
N TYR A 42 -2.90 7.60 6.38
CA TYR A 42 -3.37 7.71 4.99
C TYR A 42 -3.67 9.15 4.61
N THR A 43 -4.24 9.93 5.53
CA THR A 43 -4.51 11.35 5.31
C THR A 43 -3.19 12.13 5.16
N GLY A 44 -2.19 11.86 6.01
CA GLY A 44 -0.86 12.47 5.91
C GLY A 44 -0.18 12.20 4.57
N LEU A 45 -0.16 10.95 4.11
CA LEU A 45 0.41 10.60 2.81
C LEU A 45 -0.38 11.21 1.64
N THR A 46 -1.71 11.28 1.75
CA THR A 46 -2.56 11.91 0.73
C THR A 46 -2.22 13.40 0.60
N ASN A 47 -2.05 14.10 1.73
CA ASN A 47 -1.72 15.52 1.75
C ASN A 47 -0.34 15.78 1.13
N GLN A 48 0.68 15.00 1.50
CA GLN A 48 2.02 15.13 0.93
C GLN A 48 2.04 14.92 -0.59
N LEU A 49 1.29 13.92 -1.08
CA LEU A 49 1.15 13.67 -2.52
C LEU A 49 0.40 14.80 -3.23
N ALA A 50 -0.69 15.29 -2.64
CA ALA A 50 -1.46 16.41 -3.20
C ALA A 50 -0.62 17.69 -3.28
N GLU A 51 0.14 18.01 -2.23
CA GLU A 51 1.08 19.13 -2.22
C GLU A 51 2.16 18.98 -3.29
N SER A 52 2.74 17.77 -3.42
CA SER A 52 3.73 17.47 -4.45
C SER A 52 3.17 17.66 -5.86
N VAL A 53 1.91 17.24 -6.11
CA VAL A 53 1.23 17.46 -7.40
C VAL A 53 1.07 18.96 -7.70
N MET A 54 0.68 19.76 -6.70
CA MET A 54 0.54 21.21 -6.86
C MET A 54 1.89 21.85 -7.20
N ARG A 55 2.93 21.53 -6.42
CA ARG A 55 4.30 22.03 -6.65
C ARG A 55 4.84 21.63 -8.02
N LEU A 56 4.70 20.36 -8.42
CA LEU A 56 5.14 19.90 -9.75
C LEU A 56 4.41 20.61 -10.89
N ARG A 57 3.11 20.91 -10.71
CA ARG A 57 2.33 21.65 -11.71
C ARG A 57 2.80 23.09 -11.85
N ASP A 58 3.12 23.74 -10.73
CA ASP A 58 3.63 25.11 -10.74
C ASP A 58 5.06 25.15 -11.33
N GLU A 59 5.91 24.19 -10.96
CA GLU A 59 7.25 24.04 -11.54
C GLU A 59 7.21 23.77 -13.05
N TYR A 60 6.25 22.98 -13.54
CA TYR A 60 6.07 22.75 -14.97
C TYR A 60 5.72 24.05 -15.73
N ARG A 61 4.86 24.90 -15.16
CA ARG A 61 4.47 26.18 -15.77
C ARG A 61 5.64 27.15 -15.83
N ASN A 62 6.45 27.16 -14.79
CA ASN A 62 7.55 28.10 -14.59
C ASN A 62 8.91 27.42 -14.80
N VAL A 63 8.97 26.38 -15.63
CA VAL A 63 10.19 25.56 -15.78
C VAL A 63 11.36 26.34 -16.37
N ASN A 64 11.06 27.34 -17.21
CA ASN A 64 12.05 28.22 -17.84
C ASN A 64 12.51 29.35 -16.91
N GLU A 65 11.76 29.64 -15.85
CA GLU A 65 12.13 30.69 -14.90
C GLU A 65 13.33 30.23 -14.06
N ASN A 66 14.34 31.10 -13.95
CA ASN A 66 15.57 30.85 -13.21
C ASN A 66 16.39 29.65 -13.72
N LEU A 67 16.19 29.25 -14.99
CA LEU A 67 16.96 28.19 -15.62
C LEU A 67 18.27 28.75 -16.19
N GLU A 68 19.39 28.47 -15.53
CA GLU A 68 20.72 28.93 -15.97
C GLU A 68 21.27 28.12 -17.16
N TYR A 69 20.85 26.85 -17.29
CA TYR A 69 21.37 25.91 -18.29
C TYR A 69 20.23 25.38 -19.20
N PRO A 70 19.92 26.04 -20.33
CA PRO A 70 18.82 25.63 -21.21
C PRO A 70 18.94 24.19 -21.74
N SER A 71 20.15 23.65 -21.82
CA SER A 71 20.43 22.28 -22.26
C SER A 71 19.76 21.20 -21.41
N VAL A 72 19.41 21.52 -20.14
CA VAL A 72 18.79 20.55 -19.22
C VAL A 72 17.26 20.61 -19.23
N LEU A 73 16.68 21.58 -19.93
CA LEU A 73 15.23 21.84 -19.94
C LEU A 73 14.42 20.60 -20.31
N PHE A 74 14.83 19.90 -21.37
CA PHE A 74 14.14 18.71 -21.83
C PHE A 74 14.15 17.60 -20.77
N GLY A 75 15.33 17.30 -20.21
CA GLY A 75 15.47 16.31 -19.15
C GLY A 75 14.68 16.68 -17.89
N LEU A 76 14.75 17.94 -17.46
CA LEU A 76 14.00 18.44 -16.31
C LEU A 76 12.48 18.30 -16.53
N ASN A 77 11.97 18.66 -17.70
CA ASN A 77 10.57 18.45 -18.07
C ASN A 77 10.16 16.98 -18.03
N GLN A 78 11.02 16.07 -18.48
CA GLN A 78 10.76 14.63 -18.38
C GLN A 78 10.68 14.17 -16.92
N PHE A 79 11.57 14.62 -16.05
CA PHE A 79 11.52 14.29 -14.62
C PHE A 79 10.25 14.80 -13.96
N ILE A 80 9.86 16.07 -14.21
CA ILE A 80 8.63 16.66 -13.68
C ILE A 80 7.40 15.87 -14.15
N ALA A 81 7.33 15.51 -15.44
CA ALA A 81 6.24 14.71 -15.98
C ALA A 81 6.19 13.29 -15.39
N LYS A 82 7.35 12.64 -15.25
CA LYS A 82 7.47 11.32 -14.61
C LYS A 82 6.96 11.36 -13.17
N ASP A 83 7.42 12.32 -12.37
CA ASP A 83 7.01 12.46 -10.98
C ASP A 83 5.53 12.83 -10.84
N TYR A 84 4.98 13.63 -11.76
CA TYR A 84 3.56 13.92 -11.81
C TYR A 84 2.72 12.64 -11.99
N VAL A 85 3.09 11.78 -12.93
CA VAL A 85 2.42 10.48 -13.15
C VAL A 85 2.59 9.55 -11.94
N ARG A 86 3.78 9.54 -11.33
CA ARG A 86 4.06 8.73 -10.13
C ARG A 86 3.24 9.20 -8.93
N CYS A 87 3.03 10.49 -8.73
CA CYS A 87 2.12 11.00 -7.70
C CYS A 87 0.72 10.40 -7.86
N HIS A 88 0.12 10.50 -9.05
CA HIS A 88 -1.23 9.98 -9.31
C HIS A 88 -1.32 8.46 -9.15
N THR A 89 -0.32 7.74 -9.63
CA THR A 89 -0.24 6.28 -9.46
C THR A 89 -0.15 5.90 -7.98
N THR A 90 0.65 6.64 -7.21
CA THR A 90 0.82 6.41 -5.77
C THR A 90 -0.45 6.77 -4.99
N MET A 91 -1.17 7.81 -5.40
CA MET A 91 -2.48 8.15 -4.82
C MET A 91 -3.51 7.04 -5.06
N ALA A 92 -3.54 6.45 -6.27
CA ALA A 92 -4.41 5.32 -6.56
C ALA A 92 -4.06 4.09 -5.71
N ASP A 93 -2.77 3.77 -5.57
CA ASP A 93 -2.29 2.71 -4.68
C ASP A 93 -2.68 2.96 -3.21
N LEU A 94 -2.59 4.21 -2.75
CA LEU A 94 -2.98 4.60 -1.40
C LEU A 94 -4.49 4.38 -1.17
N GLN A 95 -5.34 4.68 -2.15
CA GLN A 95 -6.77 4.39 -2.08
C GLN A 95 -7.05 2.89 -2.00
N LEU A 96 -6.33 2.07 -2.76
CA LEU A 96 -6.41 0.62 -2.63
C LEU A 96 -6.02 0.15 -1.23
N MET A 97 -5.00 0.75 -0.61
CA MET A 97 -4.59 0.42 0.76
C MET A 97 -5.67 0.79 1.80
N LYS A 98 -6.35 1.93 1.62
CA LYS A 98 -7.52 2.31 2.44
C LYS A 98 -8.63 1.25 2.36
N MET A 99 -8.94 0.79 1.14
CA MET A 99 -9.95 -0.27 0.94
C MET A 99 -9.53 -1.60 1.56
N MET A 100 -8.26 -1.99 1.45
CA MET A 100 -7.74 -3.19 2.10
C MET A 100 -7.76 -3.09 3.63
N HIS A 101 -7.50 -1.90 4.20
CA HIS A 101 -7.65 -1.66 5.63
C HIS A 101 -9.09 -1.85 6.09
N PHE A 102 -10.04 -1.29 5.34
CA PHE A 102 -11.46 -1.49 5.59
C PHE A 102 -11.85 -2.97 5.52
N ALA A 103 -11.46 -3.68 4.45
CA ALA A 103 -11.74 -5.11 4.27
C ALA A 103 -11.16 -5.96 5.41
N GLN A 104 -9.93 -5.65 5.87
CA GLN A 104 -9.35 -6.33 7.03
C GLN A 104 -10.22 -6.16 8.29
N ARG A 105 -10.66 -4.93 8.58
CA ARG A 105 -11.50 -4.66 9.76
C ARG A 105 -12.86 -5.34 9.66
N LEU A 106 -13.44 -5.39 8.46
CA LEU A 106 -14.68 -6.10 8.18
C LEU A 106 -14.55 -7.60 8.46
N LEU A 107 -13.46 -8.24 8.01
CA LEU A 107 -13.20 -9.66 8.28
C LEU A 107 -13.05 -9.93 9.79
N LEU A 108 -12.36 -9.07 10.53
CA LEU A 108 -12.23 -9.20 11.99
C LEU A 108 -13.57 -9.02 12.71
N GLY A 109 -14.42 -8.09 12.24
CA GLY A 109 -15.79 -7.94 12.74
C GLY A 109 -16.67 -9.17 12.47
N TYR A 110 -16.58 -9.76 11.27
CA TYR A 110 -17.24 -11.03 10.97
C TYR A 110 -16.71 -12.18 11.84
N ALA A 111 -15.40 -12.22 12.10
CA ALA A 111 -14.82 -13.21 13.00
C ALA A 111 -15.36 -13.08 14.42
N ASN A 112 -15.40 -11.87 14.98
CA ASN A 112 -16.00 -11.61 16.29
C ASN A 112 -17.47 -12.05 16.33
N SER A 113 -18.26 -11.67 15.32
CA SER A 113 -19.67 -12.06 15.22
C SER A 113 -19.87 -13.58 15.23
N ASN A 114 -18.96 -14.34 14.60
CA ASN A 114 -18.99 -15.81 14.62
C ASN A 114 -18.63 -16.41 15.98
N PHE A 115 -17.75 -15.77 16.76
CA PHE A 115 -17.39 -16.22 18.11
C PHE A 115 -18.41 -15.80 19.18
N SER A 116 -19.14 -14.72 18.95
CA SER A 116 -20.13 -14.16 19.88
C SER A 116 -21.52 -14.82 19.79
N VAL A 117 -21.68 -15.87 18.98
CA VAL A 117 -22.94 -16.61 18.86
C VAL A 117 -23.26 -17.35 20.17
N LYS A 118 -24.53 -17.26 20.61
CA LYS A 118 -25.01 -17.94 21.82
C LYS A 118 -24.67 -19.44 21.77
N LYS A 119 -24.12 -19.97 22.88
CA LYS A 119 -23.73 -21.39 23.05
C LYS A 119 -24.90 -22.39 22.95
N ALA A 120 -26.13 -21.91 23.01
CA ALA A 120 -27.33 -22.73 22.83
C ALA A 120 -27.60 -22.91 21.33
N GLY A 121 -27.05 -23.98 20.74
CA GLY A 121 -27.25 -24.31 19.33
C GLY A 121 -26.67 -25.67 18.96
N ASP A 122 -26.97 -26.14 17.75
CA ASP A 122 -26.42 -27.38 17.18
C ASP A 122 -24.87 -27.33 17.18
N PRO A 123 -24.18 -28.30 17.81
CA PRO A 123 -22.72 -28.38 17.82
C PRO A 123 -22.08 -28.31 16.43
N LYS A 124 -22.74 -28.86 15.40
CA LYS A 124 -22.23 -28.79 14.03
C LYS A 124 -22.23 -27.35 13.51
N LEU A 125 -23.30 -26.61 13.76
CA LEU A 125 -23.41 -25.20 13.40
C LEU A 125 -22.38 -24.33 14.15
N LEU A 126 -22.15 -24.62 15.44
CA LEU A 126 -21.14 -23.92 16.23
C LEU A 126 -19.73 -24.17 15.69
N LYS A 127 -19.41 -25.42 15.34
CA LYS A 127 -18.13 -25.78 14.71
C LYS A 127 -17.91 -25.01 13.40
N ASP A 128 -18.90 -24.97 12.53
CA ASP A 128 -18.81 -24.26 11.25
C ASP A 128 -18.59 -22.75 11.44
N LYS A 129 -19.30 -22.14 12.40
CA LYS A 129 -19.12 -20.71 12.72
C LYS A 129 -17.73 -20.41 13.28
N TYR A 130 -17.26 -21.22 14.23
CA TYR A 130 -15.92 -21.01 14.80
C TYR A 130 -14.83 -21.21 13.74
N CYS A 131 -15.00 -22.18 12.83
CA CYS A 131 -14.09 -22.34 11.70
C CYS A 131 -14.10 -21.11 10.78
N ASN A 132 -15.28 -20.61 10.41
CA ASN A 132 -15.40 -19.41 9.59
C ASN A 132 -14.75 -18.19 10.26
N GLY A 133 -14.90 -18.06 11.59
CA GLY A 133 -14.22 -17.01 12.36
C GLY A 133 -12.70 -17.10 12.24
N MET A 134 -12.12 -18.29 12.36
CA MET A 134 -10.67 -18.51 12.16
C MET A 134 -10.22 -18.22 10.72
N VAL A 135 -10.99 -18.64 9.71
CA VAL A 135 -10.69 -18.33 8.30
C VAL A 135 -10.66 -16.82 8.06
N TYR A 136 -11.61 -16.07 8.61
CA TYR A 136 -11.62 -14.61 8.49
C TYR A 136 -10.43 -13.95 9.17
N ILE A 137 -9.99 -14.46 10.33
CA ILE A 137 -8.75 -14.02 10.99
C ILE A 137 -7.55 -14.26 10.07
N ASP A 138 -7.36 -15.47 9.55
CA ASP A 138 -6.23 -15.79 8.68
C ASP A 138 -6.19 -14.91 7.42
N MET A 139 -7.35 -14.68 6.80
CA MET A 139 -7.46 -13.77 5.65
C MET A 139 -7.11 -12.33 6.03
N SER A 140 -7.58 -11.87 7.19
CA SER A 140 -7.26 -10.54 7.70
C SER A 140 -5.76 -10.35 7.96
N GLU A 141 -5.06 -11.37 8.45
CA GLU A 141 -3.63 -11.33 8.69
C GLU A 141 -2.82 -11.28 7.39
N LYS A 142 -3.23 -12.07 6.38
CA LYS A 142 -2.65 -12.01 5.03
C LYS A 142 -2.79 -10.61 4.42
N LEU A 143 -3.99 -10.01 4.53
CA LEU A 143 -4.23 -8.64 4.08
C LEU A 143 -3.38 -7.61 4.84
N SER A 144 -3.26 -7.76 6.17
CA SER A 144 -2.44 -6.89 7.01
C SER A 144 -0.96 -6.93 6.60
N SER A 145 -0.41 -8.13 6.38
CA SER A 145 0.97 -8.32 5.94
C SER A 145 1.22 -7.69 4.56
N TYR A 146 0.34 -7.94 3.60
CA TYR A 146 0.42 -7.34 2.27
C TYR A 146 0.36 -5.80 2.35
N ARG A 147 -0.59 -5.25 3.11
CA ARG A 147 -0.75 -3.81 3.28
C ARG A 147 0.48 -3.16 3.90
N LYS A 148 1.05 -3.74 4.96
CA LYS A 148 2.27 -3.22 5.60
C LYS A 148 3.41 -3.10 4.60
N LYS A 149 3.66 -4.16 3.81
CA LYS A 149 4.70 -4.16 2.77
C LYS A 149 4.44 -3.06 1.72
N ARG A 150 3.20 -2.93 1.25
CA ARG A 150 2.87 -1.95 0.22
C ARG A 150 2.94 -0.51 0.73
N ILE A 151 2.54 -0.25 1.98
CA ILE A 151 2.65 1.07 2.59
C ILE A 151 4.11 1.51 2.74
N THR A 152 5.03 0.61 3.07
CA THR A 152 6.46 0.93 3.09
C THR A 152 6.98 1.37 1.71
N LEU A 153 6.51 0.73 0.64
CA LEU A 153 6.86 1.12 -0.73
C LEU A 153 6.27 2.50 -1.10
N ILE A 154 5.03 2.77 -0.68
CA ILE A 154 4.39 4.08 -0.87
C ILE A 154 5.15 5.18 -0.13
N ASP A 155 5.51 4.95 1.15
CA ASP A 155 6.27 5.92 1.95
C ASP A 155 7.64 6.24 1.31
N ALA A 156 8.34 5.24 0.81
CA ALA A 156 9.60 5.43 0.09
C ALA A 156 9.42 6.25 -1.20
N GLU A 157 8.35 5.99 -1.96
CA GLU A 157 8.03 6.74 -3.17
C GLU A 157 7.67 8.20 -2.86
N VAL A 158 6.88 8.46 -1.82
CA VAL A 158 6.53 9.81 -1.37
C VAL A 158 7.79 10.60 -0.98
N LYS A 159 8.72 9.97 -0.24
CA LYS A 159 10.00 10.60 0.12
C LYS A 159 10.86 10.90 -1.11
N ARG A 160 10.91 10.00 -2.08
CA ARG A 160 11.63 10.21 -3.36
C ARG A 160 11.05 11.38 -4.15
N ILE A 161 9.72 11.46 -4.24
CA ILE A 161 9.03 12.55 -4.93
C ILE A 161 9.31 13.88 -4.22
N ALA A 162 9.17 13.93 -2.89
CA ALA A 162 9.46 15.13 -2.12
C ALA A 162 10.91 15.60 -2.34
N TRP A 163 11.87 14.67 -2.28
CA TRP A 163 13.27 14.95 -2.59
C TRP A 163 13.45 15.58 -3.97
N ASN A 164 12.85 14.99 -5.01
CA ASN A 164 12.96 15.52 -6.37
C ASN A 164 12.37 16.92 -6.48
N VAL A 165 11.17 17.14 -5.93
CA VAL A 165 10.50 18.45 -5.94
C VAL A 165 11.35 19.50 -5.25
N ASP A 166 11.97 19.18 -4.12
CA ASP A 166 12.84 20.10 -3.38
C ASP A 166 14.17 20.39 -4.12
N ASN A 167 14.63 19.49 -4.99
CA ASN A 167 15.87 19.65 -5.75
C ASN A 167 15.69 20.33 -7.12
N ILE A 168 14.46 20.52 -7.62
CA ILE A 168 14.20 21.20 -8.90
C ILE A 168 14.92 22.57 -8.98
N PRO A 169 14.86 23.46 -7.95
CA PRO A 169 15.56 24.74 -7.99
C PRO A 169 17.07 24.59 -8.14
N SER A 170 17.68 23.62 -7.43
CA SER A 170 19.11 23.33 -7.54
C SER A 170 19.49 22.80 -8.91
N VAL A 171 18.63 21.99 -9.55
CA VAL A 171 18.85 21.54 -10.93
C VAL A 171 18.77 22.72 -11.90
N LYS A 172 17.81 23.64 -11.73
CA LYS A 172 17.70 24.86 -12.55
C LYS A 172 18.95 25.73 -12.46
N ALA A 173 19.50 25.89 -11.26
CA ALA A 173 20.69 26.70 -10.99
C ALA A 173 22.02 26.01 -11.36
N THR A 174 22.10 24.67 -11.35
CA THR A 174 23.40 23.97 -11.55
C THR A 174 23.48 23.15 -12.83
N GLY A 175 22.35 22.91 -13.50
CA GLY A 175 22.25 22.00 -14.64
C GLY A 175 22.43 20.52 -14.29
N LYS A 176 22.54 20.14 -13.01
CA LYS A 176 22.84 18.77 -12.60
C LYS A 176 21.58 17.93 -12.43
N LEU A 177 21.11 17.30 -13.51
CA LEU A 177 19.97 16.36 -13.46
C LEU A 177 20.20 15.17 -12.52
N SER A 178 21.44 14.81 -12.20
CA SER A 178 21.79 13.75 -11.25
C SER A 178 21.34 14.02 -9.81
N LEU A 179 20.90 15.24 -9.49
CA LEU A 179 20.28 15.56 -8.20
C LEU A 179 18.87 14.95 -8.06
N LEU A 180 18.26 14.58 -9.19
CA LEU A 180 16.95 13.94 -9.24
C LEU A 180 17.11 12.42 -9.32
N ILE A 181 16.24 11.72 -8.60
CA ILE A 181 16.19 10.26 -8.56
C ILE A 181 15.14 9.79 -9.56
N ASP A 182 15.56 9.09 -10.62
CA ASP A 182 14.64 8.56 -11.63
C ASP A 182 13.97 7.27 -11.13
N ALA A 183 12.65 7.34 -10.95
CA ALA A 183 11.81 6.20 -10.60
C ALA A 183 11.90 5.04 -11.61
N PHE A 184 12.21 5.34 -12.88
CA PHE A 184 12.23 4.36 -13.97
C PHE A 184 13.63 3.78 -14.24
N SER A 185 14.69 4.35 -13.66
CA SER A 185 16.07 3.86 -13.80
C SER A 185 16.38 2.68 -12.87
N HIS A 186 15.59 2.52 -11.80
CA HIS A 186 15.57 1.28 -11.04
C HIS A 186 14.75 0.27 -11.81
N VAL A 187 15.43 -0.54 -12.62
CA VAL A 187 14.92 -1.87 -12.97
C VAL A 187 14.45 -2.49 -11.66
N SER A 188 13.13 -2.65 -11.55
CA SER A 188 12.48 -3.29 -10.42
C SER A 188 13.32 -4.49 -9.96
N PRO A 189 13.72 -4.60 -8.67
CA PRO A 189 14.39 -5.81 -8.19
C PRO A 189 13.55 -7.06 -8.48
N LEU A 190 12.22 -6.90 -8.59
CA LEU A 190 11.30 -7.96 -8.99
C LEU A 190 11.50 -8.44 -10.44
N LEU A 191 12.04 -7.62 -11.35
CA LEU A 191 12.49 -8.05 -12.67
C LEU A 191 13.92 -8.61 -12.65
N ALA A 192 14.78 -8.12 -11.74
CA ALA A 192 16.16 -8.58 -11.61
C ALA A 192 16.30 -9.98 -10.96
N TYR A 193 15.35 -10.39 -10.10
CA TYR A 193 15.35 -11.72 -9.46
C TYR A 193 14.53 -12.78 -10.21
N GLY A 194 13.84 -12.42 -11.30
CA GLY A 194 12.94 -13.32 -12.04
C GLY A 194 13.29 -13.55 -13.51
N CYS A 195 14.27 -12.84 -14.07
CA CYS A 195 14.69 -12.99 -15.46
C CYS A 195 16.21 -13.12 -15.52
N PRO A 196 16.78 -14.17 -16.12
CA PRO A 196 18.21 -14.24 -16.31
C PRO A 196 18.64 -13.10 -17.24
N ILE A 197 19.44 -12.19 -16.68
CA ILE A 197 20.44 -11.31 -17.29
C ILE A 197 20.56 -11.48 -18.82
N ILE A 198 19.69 -10.82 -19.58
CA ILE A 198 19.93 -10.46 -20.98
C ILE A 198 19.28 -9.09 -21.17
N LEU A 199 20.10 -8.04 -21.19
CA LEU A 199 19.86 -6.63 -21.59
C LEU A 199 20.54 -5.61 -20.65
N ILE A 200 21.76 -5.91 -20.20
CA ILE A 200 22.73 -4.87 -19.84
C ILE A 200 23.72 -4.82 -21.00
N GLY A 201 23.46 -3.93 -21.95
CA GLY A 201 24.33 -3.74 -23.10
C GLY A 201 23.53 -3.27 -24.31
N LEU A 202 23.04 -2.02 -24.26
CA LEU A 202 22.66 -1.18 -25.40
C LEU A 202 22.13 0.15 -24.84
N ASN A 203 23.02 0.99 -24.32
CA ASN A 203 22.86 2.45 -24.22
C ASN A 203 24.18 3.15 -23.85
N TYR A 204 25.30 2.59 -24.32
CA TYR A 204 26.51 3.34 -24.62
C TYR A 204 26.76 3.07 -26.09
N ILE A 205 26.37 4.01 -26.96
CA ILE A 205 26.86 4.30 -28.32
C ILE A 205 25.78 5.16 -29.03
N TRP A 206 26.19 6.39 -29.35
CA TRP A 206 25.51 7.55 -29.97
C TRP A 206 24.82 8.54 -29.02
#